data_AF-A0A553HJB3-F1
#
_entry.id   AF-A0A553HJB3-F1
#
_cell.length_a   1.000
_cell.length_b   1.000
_cell.length_c   1.000
_cell.angle_alpha   90.00
_cell.angle_beta   90.00
_cell.angle_gamma   90.00
#
_symmetry.space_group_name_H-M   'P 1'
#
loop_
_entity.id
_entity.type
_entity.pdbx_description
1 polymer ?
#
loop_
_entity_poly.entity_id
_entity_poly.type
_entity_poly.pdbx_seq_one_letter_code
_entity_poly.pdbx_strand_id
1 'polypeptide(L)'
;MGNQSAEIHVRSASLGGSDIEFIMAAWDSTLPFLASIGAGEMWGDEPFSQRQGQQQEIVEIIRQSEEDPRNDSRRLLVAEVNTPTEGTAENVLVGAAMVRDALPYYLLERPELKGEIEKADSLLFIEVLITDHRAHRRHRGAGAALVEAIKRRARSGGKSAVYVDAWAGNGRKLNK
;
A
#
# COMPACT_ATOMS: atom_id res chain seq x y z
N MET A 1 -2.30 33.99 1.45
CA MET A 1 -1.57 32.94 2.22
C MET A 1 -1.38 31.75 1.31
N GLY A 2 -0.16 31.54 0.83
CA GLY A 2 0.15 30.42 -0.05
C GLY A 2 0.02 29.10 0.70
N ASN A 3 -0.78 28.19 0.17
CA ASN A 3 -0.93 26.83 0.67
C ASN A 3 0.41 26.11 0.44
N GLN A 4 1.32 26.10 1.43
CA GLN A 4 2.47 25.20 1.39
C GLN A 4 1.90 23.79 1.40
N SER A 5 1.96 23.14 0.24
CA SER A 5 1.59 21.73 0.11
C SER A 5 2.58 20.95 0.96
N ALA A 6 2.07 20.26 1.99
CA ALA A 6 2.91 19.47 2.86
C ALA A 6 3.60 18.38 2.02
N GLU A 7 4.93 18.27 2.16
CA GLU A 7 5.72 17.33 1.39
C GLU A 7 5.46 15.89 1.88
N ILE A 8 5.17 14.99 0.95
CA ILE A 8 4.96 13.56 1.24
C ILE A 8 6.27 12.82 0.98
N HIS A 9 6.82 12.23 2.03
CA HIS A 9 7.94 11.32 1.94
C HIS A 9 7.45 9.87 1.93
N VAL A 10 8.13 8.99 1.18
CA VAL A 10 7.82 7.56 1.14
C VAL A 10 9.08 6.77 1.45
N ARG A 11 8.98 5.84 2.39
CA ARG A 11 10.07 4.97 2.84
C ARG A 11 9.60 3.54 3.03
N SER A 12 10.54 2.60 3.15
CA SER A 12 10.23 1.24 3.63
C SER A 12 9.67 1.31 5.05
N ALA A 13 8.72 0.43 5.33
CA ALA A 13 8.27 0.18 6.70
C ALA A 13 9.42 -0.41 7.53
N SER A 14 9.42 -0.18 8.84
CA SER A 14 10.45 -0.64 9.79
C SER A 14 9.85 -1.21 11.07
N LEU A 15 10.57 -2.14 11.70
CA LEU A 15 10.25 -2.68 13.02
C LEU A 15 10.57 -1.70 14.15
N GLY A 16 11.40 -0.68 13.91
CA GLY A 16 11.92 0.25 14.92
C GLY A 16 10.96 1.36 15.36
N GLY A 17 9.67 1.29 15.02
CA GLY A 17 8.71 2.35 15.29
C GLY A 17 7.26 1.88 15.26
N SER A 18 6.33 2.79 14.95
CA SER A 18 4.89 2.53 14.95
C SER A 18 4.34 2.07 13.59
N ASP A 19 5.18 1.69 12.63
CA ASP A 19 4.74 1.35 11.28
C ASP A 19 3.78 0.15 11.25
N ILE A 20 4.03 -0.88 12.07
CA ILE A 20 3.14 -2.05 12.16
C ILE A 20 1.75 -1.61 12.65
N GLU A 21 1.70 -0.89 13.78
CA GLU A 21 0.46 -0.38 14.36
C GLU A 21 -0.28 0.53 13.38
N PHE A 22 0.46 1.40 12.69
CA PHE A 22 -0.07 2.28 11.67
C PHE A 22 -0.67 1.50 10.49
N ILE A 23 0.06 0.54 9.92
CA ILE A 23 -0.38 -0.25 8.76
C ILE A 23 -1.67 -1.00 9.09
N MET A 24 -1.72 -1.68 10.23
CA MET A 24 -2.93 -2.40 10.68
C MET A 24 -4.12 -1.45 10.81
N ALA A 25 -3.90 -0.31 11.47
CA ALA A 25 -4.99 0.59 11.75
C ALA A 25 -5.41 1.45 10.53
N ALA A 26 -4.53 1.66 9.54
CA ALA A 26 -4.88 2.26 8.26
C ALA A 26 -5.74 1.31 7.41
N TRP A 27 -5.47 0.00 7.47
CA TRP A 27 -6.32 -1.01 6.85
C TRP A 27 -7.71 -1.02 7.45
N ASP A 28 -7.79 -1.12 8.79
CA ASP A 28 -9.06 -1.13 9.51
C ASP A 28 -9.88 0.14 9.26
N SER A 29 -9.22 1.30 9.17
CA SER A 29 -9.90 2.57 8.90
C SER A 29 -10.55 2.64 7.52
N THR A 30 -10.16 1.76 6.60
CA THR A 30 -10.70 1.71 5.24
C THR A 30 -12.03 0.96 5.16
N LEU A 31 -12.29 -0.01 6.05
CA LEU A 31 -13.51 -0.83 5.99
C LEU A 31 -14.81 -0.01 6.13
N PRO A 32 -14.94 0.92 7.10
CA PRO A 32 -16.13 1.76 7.20
C PRO A 32 -16.34 2.65 5.97
N PHE A 33 -15.25 3.14 5.36
CA PHE A 33 -15.32 3.94 4.14
C PHE A 33 -15.82 3.10 2.96
N LEU A 34 -15.23 1.92 2.74
CA LEU A 34 -15.67 1.00 1.69
C LEU A 34 -17.15 0.63 1.84
N ALA A 35 -17.59 0.32 3.07
CA ALA A 35 -19.00 0.06 3.34
C ALA A 35 -19.90 1.25 2.98
N SER A 36 -19.49 2.48 3.33
CA SER A 36 -20.26 3.71 3.08
C SER A 36 -20.48 4.01 1.59
N ILE A 37 -19.61 3.53 0.71
CA ILE A 37 -19.70 3.71 -0.74
C ILE A 37 -20.24 2.47 -1.48
N GLY A 38 -20.71 1.45 -0.75
CA GLY A 38 -21.22 0.20 -1.33
C GLY A 38 -20.13 -0.74 -1.84
N ALA A 39 -18.88 -0.56 -1.42
CA ALA A 39 -17.72 -1.38 -1.78
C ALA A 39 -17.22 -2.26 -0.61
N GLY A 40 -18.05 -2.51 0.41
CA GLY A 40 -17.66 -3.26 1.62
C GLY A 40 -17.19 -4.70 1.34
N GLU A 41 -17.71 -5.34 0.30
CA GLU A 41 -17.29 -6.69 -0.11
C GLU A 41 -15.85 -6.75 -0.62
N MET A 42 -15.23 -5.62 -0.97
CA MET A 42 -13.91 -5.57 -1.58
C MET A 42 -12.86 -6.23 -0.68
N TRP A 43 -12.87 -5.91 0.61
CA TRP A 43 -11.93 -6.44 1.61
C TRP A 43 -12.61 -7.22 2.73
N GLY A 44 -13.93 -7.37 2.69
CA GLY A 44 -14.71 -8.01 3.76
C GLY A 44 -15.05 -7.05 4.91
N ASP A 45 -15.66 -7.60 5.95
CA ASP A 45 -16.16 -6.89 7.12
C ASP A 45 -15.29 -7.07 8.36
N GLU A 46 -14.52 -8.16 8.45
CA GLU A 46 -13.59 -8.41 9.55
C GLU A 46 -12.36 -7.48 9.47
N PRO A 47 -12.09 -6.66 10.52
CA PRO A 47 -10.88 -5.85 10.62
C PRO A 47 -9.62 -6.70 10.46
N PHE A 48 -8.64 -6.17 9.73
CA PHE A 48 -7.37 -6.86 9.50
C PHE A 48 -6.62 -7.08 10.81
N SER A 49 -6.75 -6.19 11.80
CA SER A 49 -6.22 -6.38 13.16
C SER A 49 -6.80 -7.55 13.92
N GLN A 50 -7.98 -8.03 13.53
CA GLN A 50 -8.65 -9.15 14.19
C GLN A 50 -8.39 -10.48 13.47
N ARG A 51 -7.91 -10.44 12.22
CA ARG A 51 -7.58 -11.64 11.45
C ARG A 51 -6.36 -12.36 12.02
N GLN A 52 -6.51 -13.65 12.25
CA GLN A 52 -5.44 -14.48 12.78
C GLN A 52 -4.24 -14.51 11.83
N GLY A 53 -3.04 -14.19 12.36
CA GLY A 53 -1.78 -14.27 11.62
C GLY A 53 -1.38 -13.01 10.84
N GLN A 54 -2.30 -12.04 10.66
CA GLN A 54 -2.06 -10.88 9.80
C GLN A 54 -0.94 -9.98 10.32
N GLN A 55 -0.91 -9.73 11.64
CA GLN A 55 0.16 -8.94 12.26
C GLN A 55 1.51 -9.66 12.17
N GLN A 56 1.54 -10.98 12.41
CA GLN A 56 2.77 -11.77 12.31
C GLN A 56 3.31 -11.77 10.88
N GLU A 57 2.43 -11.86 9.88
CA GLU A 57 2.80 -11.76 8.47
C GLU A 57 3.45 -10.41 8.14
N ILE A 58 2.88 -9.31 8.61
CA ILE A 58 3.46 -7.96 8.42
C ILE A 58 4.83 -7.83 9.08
N VAL A 59 4.98 -8.33 10.32
CA VAL A 59 6.28 -8.34 11.02
C VAL A 59 7.32 -9.09 10.18
N GLU A 60 6.96 -10.24 9.65
CA GLU A 60 7.85 -11.07 8.85
C GLU A 60 8.26 -10.41 7.53
N ILE A 61 7.31 -9.77 6.82
CA ILE A 61 7.60 -9.01 5.60
C ILE A 61 8.60 -7.88 5.90
N ILE A 62 8.35 -7.10 6.96
CA ILE A 62 9.23 -5.98 7.33
C ILE A 62 10.62 -6.50 7.70
N ARG A 63 10.70 -7.53 8.55
CA ARG A 63 11.96 -8.16 8.97
C ARG A 63 12.81 -8.61 7.78
N GLN A 64 12.22 -9.38 6.86
CA GLN A 64 12.92 -9.84 5.65
C GLN A 64 13.42 -8.67 4.79
N SER A 65 12.66 -7.58 4.75
CA SER A 65 12.96 -6.39 3.97
C SER A 65 14.04 -5.49 4.59
N GLU A 66 14.23 -5.57 5.91
CA GLU A 66 15.32 -4.94 6.69
C GLU A 66 16.61 -5.77 6.58
N GLU A 67 16.51 -7.11 6.64
CA GLU A 67 17.64 -8.03 6.48
C GLU A 67 18.24 -7.98 5.07
N ASP A 68 17.40 -7.87 4.03
CA ASP A 68 17.83 -7.60 2.66
C ASP A 68 17.02 -6.44 2.05
N PRO A 69 17.60 -5.23 2.00
CA PRO A 69 16.97 -4.06 1.37
C PRO A 69 16.64 -4.21 -0.12
N ARG A 70 17.19 -5.23 -0.79
CA ARG A 70 16.92 -5.56 -2.20
C ARG A 70 15.85 -6.65 -2.35
N ASN A 71 15.48 -7.33 -1.28
CA ASN A 71 14.44 -8.35 -1.31
C ASN A 71 13.08 -7.71 -1.57
N ASP A 72 12.52 -7.97 -2.74
CA ASP A 72 11.18 -7.54 -3.14
C ASP A 72 10.20 -8.69 -3.29
N SER A 73 10.52 -9.87 -2.74
CA SER A 73 9.61 -11.01 -2.69
C SER A 73 8.26 -10.58 -2.12
N ARG A 74 8.27 -9.86 -1.00
CA ARG A 74 7.21 -8.95 -0.53
C ARG A 74 7.84 -7.79 0.23
N ARG A 75 7.24 -6.59 0.15
CA ARG A 75 7.72 -5.39 0.85
C ARG A 75 6.58 -4.44 1.19
N LEU A 76 6.70 -3.79 2.35
CA LEU A 76 5.81 -2.71 2.79
C LEU A 76 6.50 -1.35 2.70
N LEU A 77 5.77 -0.38 2.18
CA LEU A 77 6.14 1.03 2.13
C LEU A 77 5.12 1.84 2.94
N VAL A 78 5.59 2.91 3.58
CA VAL A 78 4.75 3.90 4.26
C VAL A 78 4.98 5.29 3.68
N ALA A 79 3.91 6.08 3.61
CA ALA A 79 3.94 7.48 3.26
C ALA A 79 3.74 8.33 4.50
N GLU A 80 4.58 9.34 4.69
CA GLU A 80 4.52 10.28 5.80
C GLU A 80 4.52 11.73 5.30
N VAL A 81 3.83 12.59 6.04
CA VAL A 81 3.77 14.03 5.78
C VAL A 81 4.50 14.74 6.91
N ASN A 82 5.42 15.62 6.54
CA ASN A 82 6.05 16.52 7.50
C ASN A 82 5.07 17.65 7.81
N THR A 83 4.51 17.67 9.01
CA THR A 83 3.76 18.83 9.50
C THR A 83 4.66 19.64 10.42
N PRO A 84 5.07 20.86 10.03
CA PRO A 84 5.71 21.78 10.96
C PRO A 84 4.63 22.23 11.94
N THR A 85 4.60 21.62 13.12
CA THR A 85 3.86 22.15 14.26
C THR A 85 4.83 23.02 15.05
N GLU A 86 4.37 24.12 15.64
CA GLU A 86 5.20 25.13 16.34
C GLU A 86 6.29 24.49 17.22
N GLY A 87 7.53 24.45 16.70
CA GLY A 87 8.72 23.96 17.41
C GLY A 87 9.08 22.47 17.24
N THR A 88 8.19 21.62 16.72
CA THR A 88 8.47 20.20 16.46
C THR A 88 7.91 19.75 15.11
N ALA A 89 8.79 19.28 14.23
CA ALA A 89 8.38 18.56 13.02
C ALA A 89 7.89 17.17 13.46
N GLU A 90 6.59 16.92 13.33
CA GLU A 90 6.02 15.58 13.52
C GLU A 90 5.74 14.99 12.15
N ASN A 91 6.30 13.80 11.91
CA ASN A 91 6.04 13.02 10.71
C ASN A 91 4.75 12.24 10.94
N VAL A 92 3.69 12.61 10.21
CA VAL A 92 2.40 11.94 10.31
C VAL A 92 2.33 10.89 9.21
N LEU A 93 2.15 9.62 9.57
CA LEU A 93 1.90 8.55 8.61
C LEU A 93 0.50 8.71 7.98
N VAL A 94 0.42 8.59 6.67
CA VAL A 94 -0.80 8.93 5.89
C VAL A 94 -1.19 7.89 4.84
N GLY A 95 -0.34 6.92 4.55
CA GLY A 95 -0.69 5.80 3.67
C GLY A 95 0.33 4.67 3.72
N ALA A 96 -0.05 3.52 3.19
CA ALA A 96 0.80 2.35 3.09
C ALA A 96 0.60 1.65 1.75
N ALA A 97 1.62 0.95 1.28
CA ALA A 97 1.51 0.06 0.14
C ALA A 97 2.29 -1.23 0.37
N MET A 98 1.77 -2.33 -0.15
CA MET A 98 2.47 -3.61 -0.20
C MET A 98 2.76 -3.97 -1.65
N VAL A 99 3.99 -4.41 -1.90
CA VAL A 99 4.43 -4.87 -3.22
C VAL A 99 5.05 -6.25 -3.15
N ARG A 100 5.10 -6.94 -4.28
CA ARG A 100 5.76 -8.23 -4.47
C ARG A 100 6.32 -8.36 -5.87
N ASP A 101 7.42 -9.09 -6.06
CA ASP A 101 8.09 -9.22 -7.36
C ASP A 101 7.61 -10.39 -8.22
N ALA A 102 6.48 -10.99 -7.84
CA ALA A 102 5.79 -12.06 -8.56
C ALA A 102 4.28 -11.80 -8.56
N LEU A 103 3.56 -12.30 -9.57
CA LEU A 103 2.10 -12.23 -9.56
C LEU A 103 1.51 -13.09 -8.42
N PRO A 104 0.44 -12.62 -7.75
CA PRO A 104 -0.32 -13.46 -6.84
C PRO A 104 -0.83 -14.74 -7.52
N TYR A 105 -0.81 -15.84 -6.77
CA TYR A 105 -1.18 -17.16 -7.28
C TYR A 105 -2.59 -17.20 -7.89
N TYR A 106 -3.56 -16.51 -7.29
CA TYR A 106 -4.94 -16.47 -7.80
C TYR A 106 -5.08 -15.79 -9.17
N LEU A 107 -4.09 -15.00 -9.62
CA LEU A 107 -4.06 -14.45 -10.97
C LEU A 107 -3.57 -15.51 -11.97
N LEU A 108 -2.63 -16.36 -11.55
CA LEU A 108 -2.08 -17.43 -12.40
C LEU A 108 -3.14 -18.47 -12.77
N GLU A 109 -4.16 -18.62 -11.94
CA GLU A 109 -5.29 -19.53 -12.16
C GLU A 109 -6.39 -18.95 -13.08
N ARG A 110 -6.23 -17.73 -13.61
CA ARG A 110 -7.22 -17.06 -14.48
C ARG A 110 -6.88 -17.26 -15.95
N PRO A 111 -7.61 -18.10 -16.71
CA PRO A 111 -7.33 -18.33 -18.13
C PRO A 111 -7.38 -17.05 -18.97
N GLU A 112 -8.23 -16.10 -18.59
CA GLU A 112 -8.43 -14.83 -19.31
C GLU A 112 -7.21 -13.91 -19.21
N LEU A 113 -6.36 -14.11 -18.20
CA LEU A 113 -5.16 -13.30 -17.96
C LEU A 113 -3.89 -13.89 -18.59
N LYS A 114 -3.96 -15.09 -19.19
CA LYS A 114 -2.80 -15.83 -19.68
C LYS A 114 -1.88 -14.98 -20.56
N GLY A 115 -2.44 -14.22 -21.51
CA GLY A 115 -1.65 -13.38 -22.42
C GLY A 115 -0.96 -12.20 -21.74
N GLU A 116 -1.47 -11.70 -20.61
CA GLU A 116 -0.81 -10.65 -19.82
C GLU A 116 0.23 -11.27 -18.87
N ILE A 117 -0.06 -12.44 -18.29
CA ILE A 117 0.88 -13.20 -17.45
C ILE A 117 2.13 -13.57 -18.25
N GLU A 118 1.98 -14.02 -19.49
CA GLU A 118 3.10 -14.36 -20.38
C GLU A 118 3.98 -13.16 -20.75
N LYS A 119 3.50 -11.92 -20.58
CA LYS A 119 4.31 -10.70 -20.76
C LYS A 119 4.98 -10.25 -19.46
N ALA A 120 4.62 -10.87 -18.34
CA ALA A 120 4.94 -10.42 -17.00
C ALA A 120 6.28 -11.02 -16.51
N ASP A 121 7.31 -10.98 -17.36
CA ASP A 121 8.61 -11.64 -17.11
C ASP A 121 9.45 -10.97 -16.01
N SER A 122 9.32 -9.66 -15.83
CA SER A 122 10.05 -8.89 -14.81
C SER A 122 9.21 -7.73 -14.30
N LEU A 123 8.56 -7.91 -13.16
CA LEU A 123 7.58 -6.96 -12.65
C LEU A 123 7.74 -6.64 -11.18
N LEU A 124 7.00 -5.62 -10.76
CA LEU A 124 6.60 -5.40 -9.38
C LEU A 124 5.07 -5.29 -9.33
N PHE A 125 4.41 -6.09 -8.51
CA PHE A 125 2.96 -6.10 -8.34
C PHE A 125 2.59 -5.32 -7.09
N ILE A 126 1.64 -4.38 -7.20
CA ILE A 126 1.05 -3.68 -6.07
C ILE A 126 -0.06 -4.56 -5.52
N GLU A 127 0.20 -5.19 -4.37
CA GLU A 127 -0.75 -6.08 -3.70
C GLU A 127 -1.75 -5.27 -2.87
N VAL A 128 -1.30 -4.15 -2.30
CA VAL A 128 -2.10 -3.30 -1.42
C VAL A 128 -1.72 -1.84 -1.64
N LEU A 129 -2.70 -0.96 -1.67
CA LEU A 129 -2.51 0.49 -1.65
C LEU A 129 -3.61 1.12 -0.78
N ILE A 130 -3.20 1.79 0.31
CA ILE A 130 -4.11 2.35 1.31
C ILE A 130 -3.71 3.78 1.64
N THR A 131 -4.72 4.63 1.79
CA THR A 131 -4.59 5.94 2.43
C THR A 131 -5.32 5.93 3.76
N ASP A 132 -4.72 6.48 4.81
CA ASP A 132 -5.34 6.47 6.13
C ASP A 132 -6.48 7.49 6.22
N HIS A 133 -7.72 6.99 6.33
CA HIS A 133 -8.90 7.82 6.46
C HIS A 133 -8.95 8.60 7.79
N ARG A 134 -8.20 8.16 8.81
CA ARG A 134 -8.06 8.88 10.10
C ARG A 134 -7.22 10.15 9.96
N ALA A 135 -6.36 10.23 8.94
CA ALA A 135 -5.52 11.38 8.66
C ALA A 135 -6.28 12.57 8.03
N HIS A 136 -7.62 12.50 7.94
CA HIS A 136 -8.50 13.53 7.39
C HIS A 136 -8.08 14.03 6.00
N ARG A 137 -7.60 15.27 5.86
CA ARG A 137 -7.16 15.80 4.55
C ARG A 137 -5.67 15.58 4.28
N ARG A 138 -4.90 15.09 5.25
CA ARG A 138 -3.43 14.94 5.16
C ARG A 138 -3.01 13.79 4.25
N HIS A 139 -3.87 12.79 4.01
CA HIS A 139 -3.58 11.70 3.08
C HIS A 139 -3.72 12.06 1.59
N ARG A 140 -4.19 13.28 1.26
CA ARG A 140 -4.33 13.70 -0.14
C ARG A 140 -2.97 13.68 -0.83
N GLY A 141 -2.87 12.91 -1.91
CA GLY A 141 -1.62 12.72 -2.65
C GLY A 141 -0.77 11.55 -2.18
N ALA A 142 -1.07 10.92 -1.04
CA ALA A 142 -0.28 9.80 -0.51
C ALA A 142 -0.27 8.59 -1.47
N GLY A 143 -1.43 8.24 -2.04
CA GLY A 143 -1.51 7.19 -3.06
C GLY A 143 -0.66 7.47 -4.29
N ALA A 144 -0.65 8.71 -4.79
CA ALA A 144 0.20 9.10 -5.92
C ALA A 144 1.69 9.03 -5.56
N ALA A 145 2.06 9.50 -4.36
CA ALA A 145 3.44 9.43 -3.88
C ALA A 145 3.92 7.97 -3.72
N LEU A 146 3.09 7.09 -3.18
CA LEU A 146 3.36 5.65 -3.05
C LEU A 146 3.56 5.01 -4.42
N VAL A 147 2.66 5.25 -5.38
CA VAL A 147 2.80 4.71 -6.75
C VAL A 147 4.07 5.21 -7.43
N GLU A 148 4.44 6.48 -7.26
CA GLU A 148 5.68 7.00 -7.83
C GLU A 148 6.93 6.41 -7.16
N ALA A 149 6.90 6.15 -5.85
CA ALA A 149 7.97 5.45 -5.15
C ALA A 149 8.13 4.01 -5.65
N ILE A 150 7.01 3.29 -5.84
CA ILE A 150 6.97 1.93 -6.37
C ILE A 150 7.54 1.89 -7.79
N LYS A 151 7.16 2.83 -8.67
CA LYS A 151 7.73 2.95 -10.02
C LYS A 151 9.23 3.21 -10.01
N ARG A 152 9.73 4.09 -9.12
CA ARG A 152 11.18 4.32 -8.97
C ARG A 152 11.88 3.03 -8.54
N ARG A 153 11.33 2.31 -7.57
CA ARG A 153 11.88 1.04 -7.08
C ARG A 153 11.92 -0.04 -8.17
N ALA A 154 10.83 -0.20 -8.91
CA ALA A 154 10.74 -1.11 -10.05
C ALA A 154 11.85 -0.81 -11.08
N ARG A 155 12.02 0.46 -11.45
CA ARG A 155 13.11 0.89 -12.36
C ARG A 155 14.50 0.59 -11.80
N SER A 156 14.77 0.90 -10.52
CA SER A 156 16.07 0.61 -9.91
C SER A 156 16.35 -0.88 -9.78
N GLY A 157 15.31 -1.71 -9.66
CA GLY A 157 15.39 -3.17 -9.60
C GLY A 157 15.37 -3.86 -10.97
N GLY A 158 15.44 -3.12 -12.08
CA GLY A 158 15.43 -3.68 -13.43
C GLY A 158 14.11 -4.32 -13.85
N LYS A 159 13.00 -3.95 -13.20
CA LYS A 159 11.66 -4.42 -13.56
C LYS A 159 11.16 -3.64 -14.79
N SER A 160 10.52 -4.35 -15.72
CA SER A 160 10.00 -3.75 -16.96
C SER A 160 8.62 -3.11 -16.76
N ALA A 161 7.88 -3.53 -15.74
CA ALA A 161 6.52 -3.06 -15.49
C ALA A 161 6.13 -3.06 -14.02
N VAL A 162 5.10 -2.26 -13.71
CA VAL A 162 4.38 -2.31 -12.43
C VAL A 162 2.96 -2.75 -12.74
N TYR A 163 2.51 -3.82 -12.10
CA TYR A 163 1.15 -4.36 -12.24
C TYR A 163 0.34 -4.13 -10.97
N VAL A 164 -0.98 -4.13 -11.11
CA VAL A 164 -1.95 -4.10 -10.02
C VAL A 164 -3.23 -4.73 -10.55
N ASP A 165 -4.02 -5.36 -9.69
CA ASP A 165 -5.39 -5.71 -9.99
C ASP A 165 -6.37 -4.82 -9.22
N ALA A 166 -7.62 -4.83 -9.66
CA ALA A 166 -8.67 -4.09 -8.98
C ALA A 166 -9.91 -4.96 -8.93
N TRP A 167 -10.51 -5.01 -7.74
CA TRP A 167 -11.82 -5.64 -7.58
C TRP A 167 -12.84 -4.91 -8.46
N ALA A 168 -13.42 -5.64 -9.41
CA ALA A 168 -14.34 -5.09 -10.41
C ALA A 168 -15.78 -4.94 -9.89
N GLY A 169 -16.01 -4.99 -8.57
CA GLY A 169 -17.32 -4.85 -7.95
C GLY A 169 -17.97 -3.48 -8.19
N ASN A 170 -18.99 -3.15 -7.39
CA ASN A 170 -19.74 -1.89 -7.53
C ASN A 170 -20.25 -1.64 -8.98
N GLY A 171 -20.72 -2.70 -9.64
CA GLY A 171 -21.17 -2.63 -11.04
C GLY A 171 -20.06 -2.27 -12.05
N ARG A 172 -18.81 -2.65 -11.77
CA ARG A 172 -17.61 -2.35 -12.59
C ARG A 172 -17.29 -0.87 -12.71
N LYS A 173 -17.69 -0.07 -11.70
CA LYS A 173 -17.42 1.36 -11.63
C LYS A 173 -16.26 1.63 -10.70
N LEU A 174 -15.47 2.65 -11.04
CA LEU A 174 -14.50 3.20 -10.11
C LEU A 174 -15.25 3.87 -8.94
N ASN A 175 -14.74 3.64 -7.73
CA ASN A 175 -15.19 4.34 -6.53
C ASN A 175 -14.92 5.85 -6.73
N LYS A 176 -15.96 6.67 -6.57
CA LYS A 176 -15.92 8.13 -6.75
C LYS A 176 -15.64 8.85 -5.44
#